data_AF-A0A9P6QKK9-F1
#
_entry.id   AF-A0A9P6QKK9-F1
#
_cell.length_a   1.000
_cell.length_b   1.000
_cell.length_c   1.000
_cell.angle_alpha   90.00
_cell.angle_beta   90.00
_cell.angle_gamma   90.00
#
_symmetry.space_group_name_H-M   'P 1'
#
loop_
_entity.id
_entity.type
_entity.pdbx_description
1 polymer ?
#
loop_
_entity_poly.entity_id
_entity_poly.type
_entity_poly.pdbx_seq_one_letter_code
_entity_poly.pdbx_strand_id
1 'polypeptide(L)'
;MSVSRQQVLGAYRNLLKTQKQTFKAARQRTYNEFDAKRNETDETKIKEQLELANQVASLLRHNLAQAVQIEGKGDVYSLKLNKDHELGDNETLRQASKLRQLKKREAAGKAAGKAAGGGCGTPSCCSA
;
A
#
# COMPACT_ATOMS: atom_id res chain seq x y z
N MET A 1 -17.10 -27.02 -17.82
CA MET A 1 -16.08 -26.14 -18.44
C MET A 1 -14.71 -26.75 -18.15
N SER A 2 -14.13 -27.48 -19.10
CA SER A 2 -12.76 -28.00 -19.01
C SER A 2 -11.77 -26.86 -19.23
N VAL A 3 -10.65 -26.88 -18.51
CA VAL A 3 -9.62 -25.83 -18.67
C VAL A 3 -8.84 -26.11 -19.96
N SER A 4 -8.81 -25.13 -20.86
CA SER A 4 -8.03 -25.28 -22.09
C SER A 4 -6.58 -24.87 -21.88
N ARG A 5 -5.66 -25.55 -22.56
CA ARG A 5 -4.22 -25.18 -22.58
C ARG A 5 -4.01 -23.72 -23.00
N GLN A 6 -4.88 -23.18 -23.85
CA GLN A 6 -4.83 -21.79 -24.30
C GLN A 6 -5.10 -20.82 -23.14
N GLN A 7 -6.02 -21.14 -22.24
CA GLN A 7 -6.33 -20.30 -21.07
C GLN A 7 -5.12 -20.23 -20.12
N VAL A 8 -4.46 -21.37 -19.86
CA VAL A 8 -3.25 -21.42 -19.01
C VAL A 8 -2.13 -20.58 -19.61
N LEU A 9 -1.87 -20.72 -20.92
CA LEU A 9 -0.85 -19.93 -21.59
C LEU A 9 -1.21 -18.43 -21.64
N GLY A 10 -2.50 -18.10 -21.74
CA GLY A 10 -2.99 -16.74 -21.66
C GLY A 10 -2.69 -16.11 -20.30
N ALA A 11 -3.02 -16.79 -19.20
CA ALA A 11 -2.73 -16.34 -17.84
C ALA A 11 -1.22 -16.16 -17.61
N TYR A 12 -0.41 -17.13 -18.03
CA TYR A 12 1.05 -17.06 -17.93
C TYR A 12 1.64 -15.84 -18.66
N ARG A 13 1.23 -15.61 -19.92
CA ARG A 13 1.68 -14.45 -20.70
C ARG A 13 1.23 -13.12 -20.09
N ASN A 14 0.00 -13.06 -19.58
CA ASN A 14 -0.52 -11.87 -18.91
C ASN A 14 0.33 -11.53 -17.68
N LEU A 15 0.59 -12.53 -16.82
CA LEU A 15 1.41 -12.36 -15.62
C LEU A 15 2.83 -11.88 -15.96
N LEU A 16 3.49 -12.50 -16.95
CA LEU A 16 4.82 -12.07 -17.40
C LEU A 16 4.83 -10.64 -17.98
N LYS A 17 3.77 -10.26 -18.70
CA LYS A 17 3.63 -8.91 -19.25
C LYS A 17 3.50 -7.88 -18.11
N THR A 18 2.67 -8.14 -17.12
CA THR A 18 2.53 -7.27 -15.95
C THR A 18 3.83 -7.17 -15.17
N GLN A 19 4.51 -8.29 -14.90
CA GLN A 19 5.80 -8.29 -14.21
C GLN A 19 6.88 -7.50 -14.96
N LYS A 20 6.93 -7.58 -16.29
CA LYS A 20 7.86 -6.78 -17.08
C LYS A 20 7.66 -5.27 -16.86
N GLN A 21 6.41 -4.85 -16.63
CA GLN A 21 6.05 -3.45 -16.43
C GLN A 21 6.27 -2.98 -14.98
N THR A 22 5.95 -3.82 -13.99
CA THR A 22 5.92 -3.41 -12.57
C THR A 22 7.00 -4.03 -11.70
N PHE A 23 7.40 -5.28 -11.94
CA PHE A 23 8.33 -6.00 -11.06
C PHE A 23 9.09 -7.13 -11.77
N LYS A 24 10.25 -6.80 -12.35
CA LYS A 24 11.03 -7.73 -13.19
C LYS A 24 11.59 -8.94 -12.43
N ALA A 25 11.87 -8.79 -11.13
CA ALA A 25 12.52 -9.84 -10.33
C ALA A 25 11.63 -11.07 -10.08
N ALA A 26 10.29 -10.92 -10.12
CA ALA A 26 9.37 -12.05 -9.93
C ALA A 26 9.32 -13.05 -11.09
N ARG A 27 9.89 -12.71 -12.25
CA ARG A 27 9.84 -13.54 -13.46
C ARG A 27 10.35 -14.96 -13.23
N GLN A 28 11.50 -15.10 -12.57
CA GLN A 28 12.11 -16.41 -12.34
C GLN A 28 11.24 -17.28 -11.43
N ARG A 29 10.64 -16.67 -10.41
CA ARG A 29 9.75 -17.37 -9.48
C ARG A 29 8.51 -17.90 -10.20
N THR A 30 7.88 -17.07 -11.03
CA THR A 30 6.74 -17.47 -11.84
C THR A 30 7.09 -18.60 -12.80
N TYR A 31 8.25 -18.54 -13.46
CA TYR A 31 8.69 -19.64 -14.31
C TYR A 31 8.80 -20.97 -13.54
N ASN A 32 9.48 -20.95 -12.38
CA ASN A 32 9.67 -22.14 -11.56
C ASN A 32 8.34 -22.72 -11.06
N GLU A 33 7.36 -21.89 -10.69
CA GLU A 33 6.06 -22.35 -10.21
C GLU A 33 5.21 -22.98 -11.32
N PHE A 34 5.22 -22.41 -12.52
CA PHE A 34 4.53 -23.00 -13.67
C PHE A 34 5.18 -24.28 -14.15
N ASP A 35 6.52 -24.37 -14.09
CA ASP A 35 7.26 -25.58 -14.46
C ASP A 35 7.03 -26.72 -13.45
N ALA A 36 7.04 -26.42 -12.15
CA ALA A 36 6.77 -27.39 -11.10
C ALA A 36 5.38 -28.04 -11.20
N LYS A 37 4.40 -27.31 -11.73
CA LYS A 37 2.99 -27.74 -11.87
C LYS A 37 2.62 -28.15 -13.29
N ARG A 38 3.61 -28.31 -14.17
CA ARG A 38 3.40 -28.59 -15.60
C ARG A 38 2.64 -29.90 -15.87
N ASN A 39 2.81 -30.89 -15.00
CA ASN A 39 2.23 -32.23 -15.15
C ASN A 39 0.94 -32.43 -14.32
N GLU A 40 0.42 -31.38 -13.70
CA GLU A 40 -0.83 -31.49 -12.92
C GLU A 40 -1.99 -31.82 -13.88
N THR A 41 -2.75 -32.87 -13.55
CA THR A 41 -3.85 -33.37 -14.40
C THR A 41 -5.23 -33.08 -13.77
N ASP A 42 -5.27 -32.72 -12.49
CA ASP A 42 -6.50 -32.43 -11.76
C ASP A 42 -7.11 -31.09 -12.20
N GLU A 43 -8.29 -31.13 -12.84
CA GLU A 43 -8.93 -29.93 -13.38
C GLU A 43 -9.23 -28.86 -12.34
N THR A 44 -9.59 -29.26 -11.11
CA THR A 44 -9.90 -28.33 -10.01
C THR A 44 -8.69 -27.51 -9.60
N LYS A 45 -7.55 -28.18 -9.38
CA LYS A 45 -6.29 -27.53 -9.05
C LYS A 45 -5.79 -26.61 -10.16
N ILE A 46 -5.97 -27.00 -11.42
CA ILE A 46 -5.60 -26.15 -12.56
C ILE A 46 -6.43 -24.87 -12.56
N LYS A 47 -7.73 -24.94 -12.26
CA LYS A 47 -8.60 -23.75 -12.15
C LYS A 47 -8.15 -22.84 -11.03
N GLU A 48 -7.93 -23.38 -9.83
CA GLU A 48 -7.46 -22.61 -8.68
C GLU A 48 -6.13 -21.89 -8.97
N GLN A 49 -5.19 -22.58 -9.63
CA GLN A 49 -3.90 -22.00 -10.01
C GLN A 49 -4.04 -20.91 -11.07
N LEU A 50 -4.98 -21.07 -12.01
CA LEU A 50 -5.25 -20.09 -13.04
C LEU A 50 -5.88 -18.82 -12.45
N GLU A 51 -6.84 -18.99 -11.54
CA GLU A 51 -7.43 -17.89 -10.77
C GLU A 51 -6.37 -17.15 -9.94
N LEU A 52 -5.53 -17.90 -9.22
CA LEU A 52 -4.41 -17.35 -8.46
C LEU A 52 -3.48 -16.53 -9.37
N ALA A 53 -3.10 -17.05 -10.54
CA ALA A 53 -2.21 -16.34 -11.47
C ALA A 53 -2.83 -15.02 -11.95
N ASN A 54 -4.14 -14.99 -12.21
CA ASN A 54 -4.85 -13.77 -12.58
C ASN A 54 -4.96 -12.77 -11.43
N GLN A 55 -5.22 -13.24 -10.20
CA GLN A 55 -5.26 -12.41 -9.00
C GLN A 55 -3.88 -11.77 -8.73
N VAL A 56 -2.80 -12.56 -8.84
CA VAL A 56 -1.44 -12.03 -8.72
C VAL A 56 -1.16 -11.00 -9.81
N ALA A 57 -1.58 -11.25 -11.06
CA ALA A 57 -1.42 -10.26 -12.13
C ALA A 57 -2.20 -8.96 -11.87
N SER A 58 -3.40 -9.04 -11.29
CA SER A 58 -4.18 -7.88 -10.86
C SER A 58 -3.47 -7.12 -9.74
N LEU A 59 -3.05 -7.82 -8.68
CA LEU A 59 -2.32 -7.22 -7.56
C LEU A 59 -1.04 -6.51 -8.03
N LEU A 60 -0.25 -7.16 -8.88
CA LEU A 60 0.99 -6.57 -9.42
C LEU A 60 0.74 -5.35 -10.31
N ARG A 61 -0.44 -5.26 -10.96
CA ARG A 61 -0.81 -4.11 -11.81
C ARG A 61 -1.29 -2.94 -10.96
N HIS A 62 -2.12 -3.19 -9.95
CA HIS A 62 -2.84 -2.15 -9.21
C HIS A 62 -2.10 -1.68 -7.95
N ASN A 63 -1.37 -2.57 -7.26
CA ASN A 63 -0.84 -2.30 -5.93
C ASN A 63 0.68 -2.08 -5.90
N LEU A 64 1.44 -2.72 -6.79
CA LEU A 64 2.90 -2.66 -6.74
C LEU A 64 3.43 -1.48 -7.56
N ALA A 65 3.95 -0.46 -6.87
CA ALA A 65 4.68 0.64 -7.49
C ALA A 65 6.20 0.42 -7.36
N GLN A 66 6.93 0.55 -8.46
CA GLN A 66 8.40 0.42 -8.45
C GLN A 66 9.06 1.80 -8.55
N ALA A 67 10.00 2.06 -7.65
CA ALA A 67 10.86 3.24 -7.71
C ALA A 67 11.94 3.04 -8.78
N VAL A 68 12.14 4.06 -9.61
CA VAL A 68 13.19 4.09 -10.64
C VAL A 68 14.01 5.36 -10.47
N GLN A 69 15.32 5.21 -10.42
CA GLN A 69 16.26 6.32 -10.32
C GLN A 69 16.13 7.24 -11.53
N ILE A 70 16.10 8.55 -11.29
CA ILE A 70 16.03 9.54 -12.37
C ILE A 70 17.44 9.75 -12.92
N GLU A 71 17.62 9.51 -14.21
CA GLU A 71 18.90 9.74 -14.88
C GLU A 71 19.35 11.20 -14.72
N GLY A 72 20.61 11.40 -14.32
CA GLY A 72 21.19 12.73 -14.09
C GLY A 72 20.84 13.39 -12.76
N LYS A 73 20.01 12.76 -11.91
CA LYS A 73 19.68 13.26 -10.57
C LYS A 73 19.92 12.18 -9.51
N GLY A 74 21.19 11.81 -9.31
CA GLY A 74 21.72 10.96 -8.23
C GLY A 74 20.69 10.19 -7.39
N ASP A 75 20.59 10.49 -6.09
CA ASP A 75 19.73 9.81 -5.11
C ASP A 75 18.22 10.10 -5.25
N VAL A 76 17.78 10.64 -6.39
CA VAL A 76 16.38 10.95 -6.63
C VAL A 76 15.70 9.80 -7.35
N TYR A 77 14.68 9.24 -6.72
CA TYR A 77 13.88 8.15 -7.26
C TYR A 77 12.47 8.65 -7.59
N SER A 78 11.96 8.26 -8.75
CA SER A 78 10.58 8.49 -9.15
C SER A 78 9.77 7.20 -9.02
N LEU A 79 8.60 7.29 -8.42
CA LEU A 79 7.65 6.17 -8.37
C LEU A 79 6.94 6.04 -9.72
N LYS A 80 7.05 4.87 -10.35
CA LYS A 80 6.28 4.55 -11.55
C LYS A 80 4.85 4.17 -11.17
N LEU A 81 4.00 5.17 -11.07
CA LEU A 81 2.55 5.01 -10.91
C LEU A 81 1.91 4.94 -12.30
N ASN A 82 1.13 3.89 -12.55
CA ASN A 82 0.33 3.74 -13.76
C ASN A 82 -1.10 4.21 -13.50
N LYS A 83 -1.87 4.46 -14.57
CA LYS A 83 -3.29 4.85 -14.47
C LYS A 83 -4.15 3.80 -13.77
N ASP A 84 -3.73 2.54 -13.86
CA ASP A 84 -4.43 1.43 -13.25
C ASP A 84 -4.10 1.28 -11.76
N HIS A 85 -3.13 2.02 -11.20
CA HIS A 85 -2.84 1.91 -9.76
C HIS A 85 -4.06 2.32 -8.95
N GLU A 86 -4.46 1.44 -8.02
CA GLU A 86 -5.54 1.74 -7.11
C GLU A 86 -5.06 2.80 -6.12
N LEU A 87 -5.52 4.03 -6.34
CA LEU A 87 -5.40 5.11 -5.38
C LEU A 87 -6.44 4.87 -4.31
N GLY A 88 -6.10 4.10 -3.28
CA GLY A 88 -7.00 3.87 -2.15
C GLY A 88 -7.48 5.21 -1.58
N ASP A 89 -8.80 5.38 -1.50
CA ASP A 89 -9.42 6.49 -0.78
C ASP A 89 -9.08 6.32 0.71
N ASN A 90 -7.93 6.87 1.11
CA ASN A 90 -7.38 6.82 2.47
C ASN A 90 -8.23 7.61 3.49
N GLU A 91 -9.54 7.75 3.27
CA GLU A 91 -10.49 8.53 4.06
C GLU A 91 -10.56 8.05 5.51
N THR A 92 -10.55 6.74 5.74
CA THR A 92 -10.57 6.17 7.11
C THR A 92 -9.30 6.51 7.90
N LEU A 93 -8.12 6.48 7.25
CA LEU A 93 -6.86 6.91 7.84
C LEU A 93 -6.82 8.43 8.10
N ARG A 94 -7.38 9.23 7.20
CA ARG A 94 -7.52 10.69 7.36
C ARG A 94 -8.45 11.03 8.52
N GLN A 95 -9.58 10.32 8.67
CA GLN A 95 -10.50 10.51 9.79
C GLN A 95 -9.86 10.13 11.13
N ALA A 96 -9.15 8.99 11.20
CA ALA A 96 -8.45 8.56 12.40
C ALA A 96 -7.35 9.56 12.84
N SER A 97 -6.60 10.12 11.89
CA SER A 97 -5.59 11.13 12.18
C SER A 97 -6.20 12.47 12.62
N LYS A 98 -7.31 12.91 12.02
CA LYS A 98 -8.07 14.09 12.43
C LYS A 98 -8.61 13.94 13.86
N LEU A 99 -9.17 12.77 14.19
CA LEU A 99 -9.63 12.46 15.56
C LEU A 99 -8.48 12.49 16.58
N ARG A 100 -7.30 11.96 16.23
CA ARG A 100 -6.12 12.05 17.10
C ARG A 100 -5.65 13.49 17.32
N GLN A 101 -5.65 14.31 16.27
CA GLN A 101 -5.30 15.73 16.38
C GLN A 101 -6.27 16.49 17.28
N LEU A 102 -7.58 16.27 17.14
CA LEU A 102 -8.59 16.88 17.99
C LEU A 102 -8.38 16.52 19.47
N LYS A 103 -8.22 15.22 19.78
CA LYS A 103 -7.92 14.76 21.15
C LYS A 103 -6.65 15.38 21.73
N LYS A 104 -5.60 15.56 20.91
CA LYS A 104 -4.35 16.19 21.34
C LYS A 104 -4.53 17.69 21.63
N ARG A 105 -5.35 18.39 20.85
CA ARG A 105 -5.69 19.81 21.08
C ARG A 105 -6.55 20.00 22.33
N GLU A 106 -7.50 19.11 22.57
CA GLU A 106 -8.31 19.11 23.81
C GLU A 106 -7.45 18.85 25.06
N ALA A 107 -6.52 17.89 24.97
CA ALA A 107 -5.57 17.62 26.06
C ALA A 107 -4.61 18.80 26.31
N ALA A 108 -4.12 19.45 25.25
CA ALA A 108 -3.29 20.65 25.35
C ALA A 108 -4.08 21.85 25.92
N GLY A 109 -5.36 22.02 25.54
CA GLY A 109 -6.26 23.02 26.11
C GLY A 109 -6.55 22.79 27.60
N LYS A 110 -6.72 21.53 28.02
CA LYS A 110 -6.84 21.16 29.44
C LYS A 110 -5.54 21.36 30.23
N ALA A 111 -4.38 21.15 29.62
CA ALA A 111 -3.09 21.43 30.25
C ALA A 111 -2.84 22.95 30.42
N ALA A 112 -3.21 23.75 29.42
CA ALA A 112 -3.16 25.21 29.50
C ALA A 112 -4.16 25.78 30.54
N GLY A 113 -5.34 25.18 30.69
CA GLY A 113 -6.32 25.57 31.70
C GLY A 113 -5.96 25.20 33.15
N LYS A 114 -4.93 24.38 33.38
CA LYS A 114 -4.49 23.96 34.74
C LYS A 114 -3.35 24.82 35.31
N ALA A 115 -2.85 25.79 34.56
CA ALA A 115 -1.80 26.73 35.01
C ALA A 115 -2.33 28.14 35.39
N ALA A 116 -3.64 28.27 35.66
CA ALA A 116 -4.27 29.54 36.06
C ALA A 116 -5.05 29.41 37.39
N GLY A 117 -4.47 28.73 38.37
CA GLY A 117 -5.01 28.64 39.73
C GLY A 117 -3.88 28.70 40.76
N GLY A 118 -3.54 29.91 41.22
CA GLY A 118 -2.54 30.09 42.28
C GLY A 118 -2.27 31.55 42.66
N GLY A 119 -3.08 32.08 43.57
CA GLY A 119 -2.67 33.04 44.61
C GLY A 119 -2.42 34.50 44.21
N CYS A 120 -3.45 35.33 44.31
CA CYS A 120 -3.28 36.78 44.53
C CYS A 120 -2.88 37.01 46.01
N GLY A 121 -1.57 37.11 46.28
CA GLY A 121 -1.07 37.71 47.51
C GLY A 121 -1.04 39.23 47.37
N THR A 122 -1.88 39.92 48.12
CA THR A 122 -1.87 41.39 48.26
C THR A 122 -0.63 41.84 49.06
N PRO A 123 0.13 42.84 48.60
CA PRO A 123 0.82 43.75 49.51
C PRO A 123 -0.12 44.93 49.78
N SER A 124 -0.53 45.01 51.05
CA SER A 124 -1.20 46.15 51.66
C SER A 124 -0.48 47.46 51.35
N CYS A 125 -1.26 48.46 50.94
CA CYS A 125 -0.92 49.87 50.95
C CYS A 125 -0.66 50.35 52.40
N CYS A 126 0.31 51.26 52.60
CA CYS A 126 0.43 52.27 53.68
C CYS A 126 1.85 52.86 53.61
N SER A 127 2.18 54.14 53.79
CA SER A 127 1.53 55.45 53.87
C SER A 127 2.67 56.46 54.12
N ALA A 128 2.51 57.69 53.63
CA ALA A 128 3.22 58.95 53.99
C ALA A 128 4.70 59.10 53.59
#